data_AF-A0A5P8JV59-F1
#
_entry.id   AF-A0A5P8JV59-F1
#
_cell.length_a   1.000
_cell.length_b   1.000
_cell.length_c   1.000
_cell.angle_alpha   90.00
_cell.angle_beta   90.00
_cell.angle_gamma   90.00
#
_symmetry.space_group_name_H-M   'P 1'
#
loop_
_entity.id
_entity.type
_entity.pdbx_description
1 polymer ?
#
loop_
_entity_poly.entity_id
_entity_poly.type
_entity_poly.pdbx_seq_one_letter_code
_entity_poly.pdbx_strand_id
1 'polypeptide(L)' 'MSKVTTILQYIITAIGTIAGLYATVKLGIYGMAHMEKNPQKVEQARDGLKNVAIGLLITIAAAAIVSWLKAA' A
#
# COMPACT_ATOMS: atom_id res chain seq x y z
N MET A 1 -8.58 -8.05 25.76
CA MET A 1 -8.89 -7.57 24.39
C MET A 1 -10.30 -7.97 24.03
N SER A 2 -11.09 -7.06 23.45
CA SER A 2 -12.42 -7.41 22.94
C SER A 2 -12.31 -8.25 21.67
N LYS A 3 -13.23 -9.19 21.43
CA LYS A 3 -13.28 -9.97 20.17
C LYS A 3 -13.30 -9.06 18.94
N VAL A 4 -13.96 -7.91 19.06
CA VAL A 4 -14.09 -6.88 18.02
C VAL A 4 -12.72 -6.30 17.61
N THR A 5 -11.88 -5.89 18.57
CA THR A 5 -10.54 -5.34 18.27
C THR A 5 -9.59 -6.37 17.67
N THR A 6 -9.76 -7.65 18.01
CA THR A 6 -8.98 -8.75 17.42
C THR A 6 -9.36 -8.98 15.96
N ILE A 7 -10.66 -8.99 15.64
CA ILE A 7 -11.15 -9.15 14.27
C ILE A 7 -10.72 -7.98 13.38
N LEU A 8 -10.83 -6.75 13.88
CA LEU A 8 -10.36 -5.55 13.16
C LEU A 8 -8.86 -5.62 12.83
N GLN A 9 -8.04 -6.09 13.77
CA GLN A 9 -6.61 -6.29 13.52
C GLN A 9 -6.37 -7.30 12.40
N TYR A 10 -7.05 -8.44 12.42
CA TYR A 10 -6.91 -9.46 11.37
C TYR A 10 -7.27 -8.92 9.98
N ILE A 11 -8.37 -8.17 9.89
CA ILE A 11 -8.83 -7.57 8.63
C ILE A 11 -7.79 -6.58 8.10
N ILE A 12 -7.29 -5.68 8.96
CA ILE A 12 -6.31 -4.67 8.54
C ILE A 12 -4.98 -5.31 8.16
N THR A 13 -4.51 -6.32 8.90
CA THR A 13 -3.29 -7.05 8.55
C THR A 13 -3.45 -7.76 7.20
N ALA A 14 -4.59 -8.39 6.94
CA ALA A 14 -4.86 -9.04 5.66
C ALA A 14 -4.88 -8.04 4.49
N ILE A 15 -5.59 -6.92 4.64
CA ILE A 15 -5.64 -5.85 3.64
C ILE A 15 -4.24 -5.25 3.42
N GLY A 16 -3.51 -4.98 4.50
CA GLY A 16 -2.14 -4.47 4.44
C GLY A 16 -1.18 -5.38 3.70
N THR A 17 -1.29 -6.69 3.93
CA THR A 17 -0.47 -7.70 3.23
C THR A 17 -0.79 -7.73 1.74
N ILE A 18 -2.07 -7.77 1.36
CA ILE A 18 -2.49 -7.79 -0.05
C ILE A 18 -2.08 -6.50 -0.75
N ALA A 19 -2.32 -5.35 -0.11
CA ALA A 19 -1.94 -4.04 -0.64
C ALA A 19 -0.43 -3.91 -0.81
N GLY A 20 0.37 -4.39 0.16
CA GLY A 20 1.83 -4.39 0.09
C GLY A 20 2.37 -5.28 -1.03
N LEU A 21 1.81 -6.48 -1.22
CA LEU A 21 2.17 -7.36 -2.33
C LEU A 21 1.83 -6.72 -3.68
N TYR A 22 0.62 -6.17 -3.82
CA TYR A 22 0.18 -5.50 -5.03
C TYR A 22 1.04 -4.27 -5.36
N ALA A 23 1.38 -3.49 -4.34
CA ALA A 23 2.28 -2.36 -4.47
C ALA A 23 3.67 -2.79 -4.93
N THR A 24 4.24 -3.85 -4.34
CA THR A 24 5.56 -4.37 -4.73
C THR A 24 5.61 -4.76 -6.20
N VAL A 25 4.59 -5.47 -6.69
CA VAL A 25 4.49 -5.87 -8.10
C VAL A 25 4.41 -4.64 -9.01
N LYS A 26 3.55 -3.67 -8.69
CA LYS A 26 3.40 -2.45 -9.49
C LYS A 26 4.64 -1.57 -9.46
N LEU A 27 5.27 -1.38 -8.31
CA LEU A 27 6.53 -0.65 -8.18
C LEU A 27 7.62 -1.28 -9.05
N GLY A 28 7.70 -2.61 -9.11
CA GLY A 28 8.63 -3.33 -9.98
C GLY A 28 8.35 -3.09 -11.48
N ILE A 29 7.09 -3.22 -11.91
CA ILE A 29 6.70 -3.00 -13.30
C ILE A 29 6.96 -1.54 -13.72
N TYR A 30 6.55 -0.58 -12.90
CA TYR A 30 6.76 0.82 -13.19
C TYR A 30 8.23 1.22 -13.09
N GLY A 31 9.00 0.62 -12.19
CA GLY A 31 10.45 0.81 -12.11
C GLY A 31 11.16 0.36 -13.38
N MET A 32 10.79 -0.80 -13.93
CA MET A 32 11.31 -1.26 -15.22
C MET A 32 10.86 -0.37 -16.38
N ALA A 33 9.58 0.04 -16.40
CA ALA A 33 9.05 0.95 -17.42
C ALA A 33 9.70 2.35 -17.37
N HIS A 34 10.17 2.79 -16.20
CA HIS A 34 10.89 4.05 -16.03
C HIS A 34 12.29 4.03 -16.66
N MET A 35 12.84 2.84 -16.95
CA MET A 35 14.12 2.67 -17.65
C MET A 35 13.96 2.65 -19.18
N GLU A 36 12.73 2.67 -19.70
CA GLU A 36 12.50 2.74 -21.14
C GLU A 36 12.79 4.16 -21.69
N LYS A 37 13.28 4.23 -22.92
CA LYS A 37 13.53 5.51 -23.60
C LYS A 37 12.24 6.23 -24.05
N ASN A 38 11.07 5.60 -23.94
CA ASN A 38 9.81 6.19 -24.37
C ASN A 38 9.24 7.11 -23.26
N PRO A 39 9.26 8.44 -23.43
CA PRO A 39 8.87 9.39 -22.39
C PRO A 39 7.40 9.22 -21.95
N GLN A 40 6.49 8.81 -22.83
CA GLN A 40 5.08 8.58 -22.46
C GLN A 40 4.93 7.44 -21.45
N LYS A 41 5.70 6.36 -21.59
CA LYS A 41 5.65 5.22 -20.66
C LYS A 41 6.30 5.56 -19.32
N VAL A 42 7.35 6.38 -19.34
CA VAL A 42 8.03 6.90 -18.14
C VAL A 42 7.07 7.76 -17.31
N GLU A 43 6.25 8.60 -17.96
CA GLU A 43 5.26 9.43 -17.29
C GLU A 43 4.10 8.63 -16.71
N GLN A 44 3.55 7.68 -17.48
CA GLN A 44 2.53 6.74 -16.98
C GLN A 44 3.06 5.90 -15.79
N ALA A 45 4.33 5.50 -15.85
CA ALA A 45 4.98 4.81 -14.75
C ALA A 45 5.08 5.70 -13.51
N ARG A 46 5.45 6.98 -13.63
CA ARG A 46 5.51 7.93 -12.51
C ARG A 46 4.14 8.13 -11.86
N ASP A 47 3.08 8.28 -12.64
CA ASP A 47 1.73 8.45 -12.08
C ASP A 47 1.20 7.16 -11.47
N GLY A 48 1.53 6.01 -12.07
CA GLY A 48 1.29 4.69 -11.48
C GLY A 48 1.97 4.51 -10.13
N LEU A 49 3.25 4.91 -10.03
CA LEU A 49 4.03 4.89 -8.78
C LEU A 49 3.41 5.79 -7.70
N LYS A 50 3.00 7.02 -8.04
CA LYS A 50 2.34 7.93 -7.10
C LYS A 50 1.06 7.33 -6.51
N ASN A 51 0.21 6.75 -7.36
CA ASN A 51 -1.05 6.14 -6.90
C ASN A 51 -0.80 4.96 -5.96
N VAL A 52 0.19 4.13 -6.28
CA VAL A 52 0.60 3.02 -5.41
C VAL A 52 1.15 3.53 -4.07
N ALA A 53 1.98 4.57 -4.10
CA ALA A 53 2.56 5.16 -2.89
C ALA A 53 1.48 5.74 -1.96
N ILE A 54 0.49 6.46 -2.51
CA ILE A 54 -0.64 7.01 -1.74
C ILE A 54 -1.47 5.88 -1.11
N GLY A 55 -1.79 4.83 -1.88
CA GLY A 55 -2.54 3.68 -1.36
C GLY A 55 -1.81 2.95 -0.23
N LEU A 56 -0.48 2.82 -0.33
CA LEU A 56 0.34 2.22 0.73
C LEU A 56 0.32 3.08 2.00
N LEU A 57 0.47 4.39 1.85
CA LEU A 57 0.44 5.37 2.96
C LEU A 57 -0.88 5.30 3.74
N ILE A 58 -2.02 5.28 3.04
CA ILE A 58 -3.34 5.17 3.67
C ILE A 58 -3.46 3.86 4.45
N THR A 59 -2.95 2.77 3.90
CA THR A 59 -3.03 1.44 4.54
C THR A 59 -2.18 1.39 5.81
N ILE A 60 -0.98 1.96 5.79
CA ILE A 60 -0.10 2.10 6.96
C ILE A 60 -0.77 2.99 8.03
N ALA A 61 -1.37 4.12 7.62
CA ALA A 61 -2.07 5.02 8.53
C ALA A 61 -3.26 4.34 9.22
N ALA A 62 -4.06 3.56 8.48
CA ALA A 62 -5.17 2.78 9.04
C ALA A 62 -4.68 1.75 10.08
N ALA A 63 -3.57 1.06 9.79
CA ALA A 63 -2.96 0.13 10.74
C ALA A 63 -2.46 0.84 12.01
N ALA A 64 -1.83 2.01 11.87
CA ALA A 64 -1.37 2.82 13.00
C ALA A 64 -2.53 3.27 13.90
N ILE A 65 -3.65 3.72 13.31
CA ILE A 65 -4.84 4.16 14.07
C ILE A 65 -5.41 3.00 14.90
N VAL A 66 -5.56 1.82 14.30
CA VAL A 66 -6.09 0.65 15.05
C VAL A 66 -5.10 0.18 16.11
N SER A 67 -3.79 0.26 15.85
CA SER A 67 -2.78 -0.02 16.87
C SER A 67 -2.86 0.96 18.03
N TRP A 68 -3.09 2.25 17.76
CA TRP A 68 -3.28 3.28 18.79
C TRP A 68 -4.55 3.06 19.60
N LEU A 69 -5.69 2.76 18.95
CA LEU A 69 -6.95 2.42 19.61
C LEU A 69 -6.87 1.18 20.52
N LYS A 70 -5.88 0.31 20.31
CA LYS A 70 -5.60 -0.82 21.19
C LYS A 70 -4.70 -0.47 22.39
N ALA A 71 -3.91 0.58 22.26
CA ALA A 71 -2.96 1.02 23.28
C ALA A 71 -3.58 2.05 24.25
N ALA A 72 -4.57 2.81 23.79
CA ALA A 72 -5.43 3.66 24.61
C ALA A 72 -6.46 2.83 25.40
#